data_AF-D8RUR0-F1
#
_entry.id   AF-D8RUR0-F1
#
_cell.length_a   1.000
_cell.length_b   1.000
_cell.length_c   1.000
_cell.angle_alpha   90.00
_cell.angle_beta   90.00
_cell.angle_gamma   90.00
#
_symmetry.space_group_name_H-M   'P 1'
#
loop_
_entity.id
_entity.type
_entity.pdbx_description
1 polymer ?
#
loop_
_entity_poly.entity_id
_entity_poly.type
_entity_poly.pdbx_seq_one_letter_code
_entity_poly.pdbx_strand_id
1 'polypeptide(L)'
;LPHDASSTLFVDGLPSDCTRREAAHIFRPFIGFKEVRLVHKDAKRATGEKLVLCFVEFMDAKCAATALEALQGYKFDENDPDSYVLRLTFAR
;
A
#
# COMPACT_ATOMS: atom_id res chain seq x y z
N LEU A 1 -4.32 9.81 17.01
CA LEU A 1 -3.54 8.82 16.23
C LEU A 1 -3.17 7.68 17.17
N PRO A 2 -3.19 6.42 16.70
CA PRO A 2 -2.67 5.29 17.45
C PRO A 2 -1.24 5.54 17.92
N HIS A 3 -0.82 4.90 19.02
CA HIS A 3 0.54 5.08 19.57
C HIS A 3 1.62 4.53 18.63
N ASP A 4 1.25 3.66 17.70
CA ASP A 4 2.11 3.10 16.66
C ASP A 4 1.95 3.79 15.30
N ALA A 5 1.29 4.96 15.26
CA ALA A 5 1.18 5.74 14.04
C ALA A 5 2.55 6.19 13.54
N SER A 6 2.75 6.02 12.23
CA SER A 6 3.98 6.33 11.51
C SER A 6 3.64 7.18 10.28
N SER A 7 4.60 7.96 9.80
CA SER A 7 4.47 8.66 8.51
C SER A 7 4.57 7.71 7.31
N THR A 8 4.92 6.45 7.54
CA THR A 8 5.07 5.43 6.49
C THR A 8 4.02 4.34 6.65
N LEU A 9 3.38 3.98 5.55
CA LEU A 9 2.45 2.86 5.48
C LEU A 9 3.12 1.68 4.79
N PHE A 10 2.92 0.48 5.34
CA PHE A 10 3.12 -0.76 4.62
C PHE A 10 1.82 -1.13 3.90
N VAL A 11 1.92 -1.51 2.63
CA VAL A 11 0.78 -1.84 1.78
C VAL A 11 0.93 -3.29 1.32
N ASP A 12 -0.01 -4.12 1.75
CA ASP A 12 -0.19 -5.50 1.31
C ASP A 12 -1.44 -5.62 0.43
N GLY A 13 -1.59 -6.75 -0.26
CA GLY A 13 -2.70 -7.00 -1.16
C GLY A 13 -2.54 -6.28 -2.50
N LEU A 14 -1.31 -6.10 -2.97
CA LEU A 14 -1.02 -5.66 -4.33
C LEU A 14 -0.80 -6.87 -5.25
N PRO A 15 -1.18 -6.77 -6.54
CA PRO A 15 -0.82 -7.77 -7.55
C PRO A 15 0.68 -7.99 -7.65
N SER A 16 1.09 -9.21 -7.99
CA SER A 16 2.51 -9.59 -8.07
C SER A 16 3.30 -8.87 -9.18
N ASP A 17 2.60 -8.36 -10.18
CA ASP A 17 3.08 -7.60 -11.33
C ASP A 17 2.78 -6.10 -11.21
N CYS A 18 2.20 -5.65 -10.10
CA CYS A 18 1.94 -4.24 -9.84
C CYS A 18 3.22 -3.42 -10.06
N THR A 19 3.10 -2.32 -10.78
CA THR A 19 4.19 -1.39 -11.01
C THR A 19 4.23 -0.30 -9.94
N ARG A 20 5.39 0.30 -9.72
CA ARG A 20 5.54 1.45 -8.81
C ARG A 20 4.61 2.61 -9.21
N ARG A 21 4.36 2.79 -10.50
CA ARG A 21 3.54 3.89 -11.03
C ARG A 21 2.06 3.68 -10.69
N GLU A 22 1.55 2.46 -10.84
CA GLU A 22 0.17 2.13 -10.47
C GLU A 22 -0.06 2.32 -8.97
N ALA A 23 0.82 1.75 -8.14
CA ALA A 23 0.76 1.95 -6.70
C ALA A 23 0.80 3.45 -6.35
N ALA A 24 1.73 4.22 -6.92
CA ALA A 24 1.82 5.66 -6.66
C ALA A 24 0.53 6.41 -7.03
N HIS A 25 -0.13 6.08 -8.14
CA HIS A 25 -1.36 6.76 -8.55
C HIS A 25 -2.50 6.61 -7.54
N ILE A 26 -2.55 5.52 -6.78
CA ILE A 26 -3.54 5.32 -5.70
C ILE A 26 -3.31 6.33 -4.56
N PHE A 27 -2.05 6.61 -4.21
CA PHE A 27 -1.69 7.45 -3.05
C PHE A 27 -1.48 8.93 -3.37
N ARG A 28 -1.21 9.28 -4.64
CA ARG A 28 -0.97 10.67 -5.07
C ARG A 28 -2.08 11.68 -4.73
N PRO A 29 -3.37 11.32 -4.69
CA PRO A 29 -4.43 12.25 -4.31
C PRO A 29 -4.36 12.68 -2.83
N PHE A 30 -3.66 11.93 -1.98
CA PHE A 30 -3.60 12.19 -0.56
C PHE A 30 -2.56 13.26 -0.22
N ILE A 31 -2.97 14.21 0.62
CA ILE A 31 -2.10 15.29 1.10
C ILE A 31 -0.88 14.70 1.79
N GLY A 32 0.28 15.28 1.52
CA GLY A 32 1.54 14.87 2.13
C GLY A 32 2.15 13.61 1.55
N PHE A 33 1.61 13.02 0.49
CA PHE A 33 2.28 11.95 -0.25
C PHE A 33 3.68 12.38 -0.71
N LYS A 34 4.69 11.56 -0.42
CA LYS A 34 6.08 11.79 -0.85
C LYS A 34 6.52 10.78 -1.90
N GLU A 35 6.52 9.50 -1.54
CA GLU A 35 7.10 8.45 -2.37
C GLU A 35 6.42 7.09 -2.13
N VAL A 36 6.40 6.26 -3.19
CA VAL A 36 6.18 4.82 -3.09
C VAL A 36 7.49 4.07 -3.34
N ARG A 37 7.80 3.13 -2.44
CA ARG A 37 8.84 2.13 -2.58
C ARG A 37 8.21 0.75 -2.77
N LEU A 38 8.32 0.23 -3.98
CA LEU A 38 7.84 -1.10 -4.34
C LEU A 38 9.02 -2.05 -4.54
N VAL A 39 8.99 -3.20 -3.89
CA VAL A 39 10.06 -4.21 -3.92
C VAL A 39 9.46 -5.56 -4.29
N HIS A 40 9.79 -6.03 -5.48
CA HIS A 40 9.51 -7.40 -5.91
C HIS A 40 10.63 -8.31 -5.41
N LYS A 41 10.27 -9.35 -4.66
CA LYS A 41 11.21 -10.39 -4.20
C LYS A 41 10.93 -11.67 -4.98
N ASP A 42 12.00 -12.37 -5.36
CA ASP A 42 11.91 -13.69 -5.98
C ASP A 42 11.38 -14.77 -5.02
N ALA A 43 11.41 -14.48 -3.71
CA ALA A 43 10.78 -15.31 -2.70
C ALA A 43 9.27 -15.42 -2.96
N LYS A 44 8.77 -16.65 -2.86
CA LYS A 44 7.33 -16.92 -3.01
C LYS A 44 6.63 -16.83 -1.65
N ARG A 45 5.42 -16.28 -1.66
CA ARG A 45 4.47 -16.42 -0.54
C ARG A 45 4.11 -17.90 -0.37
N ALA A 46 3.50 -18.24 0.77
CA ALA A 46 2.95 -19.58 1.00
C ALA A 46 1.95 -19.99 -0.10
N THR A 47 1.33 -19.01 -0.78
CA THR A 47 0.42 -19.19 -1.93
C THR A 47 1.14 -19.50 -3.25
N GLY A 48 2.47 -19.44 -3.30
CA GLY A 48 3.27 -19.63 -4.52
C GLY A 48 3.48 -18.37 -5.36
N GLU A 49 2.79 -17.28 -5.04
CA GLU A 49 2.91 -15.98 -5.71
C GLU A 49 4.21 -15.25 -5.32
N LYS A 50 4.74 -14.42 -6.21
CA LYS A 50 5.92 -13.59 -5.91
C LYS A 50 5.60 -12.62 -4.78
N LEU A 51 6.51 -12.51 -3.82
CA LEU A 51 6.36 -11.58 -2.71
C LEU A 51 6.60 -10.15 -3.19
N VAL A 52 5.57 -9.32 -3.12
CA VAL A 52 5.67 -7.88 -3.32
C VAL A 52 5.56 -7.18 -1.98
N LEU A 53 6.48 -6.25 -1.71
CA LEU A 53 6.46 -5.38 -0.55
C LEU A 53 6.30 -3.94 -1.04
N CYS A 54 5.31 -3.22 -0.51
CA CYS A 54 5.09 -1.82 -0.84
C CYS A 54 5.09 -0.98 0.40
N PHE A 55 5.80 0.14 0.34
CA PHE A 55 5.84 1.15 1.39
C PHE A 55 5.51 2.51 0.78
N VAL A 56 4.72 3.29 1.49
CA VAL A 56 4.30 4.64 1.06
C VAL A 56 4.67 5.62 2.15
N GLU A 57 5.51 6.59 1.80
CA GLU A 57 5.93 7.63 2.73
C GLU A 57 5.07 8.88 2.57
N PHE A 58 4.64 9.43 3.72
CA PHE A 58 3.95 10.69 3.83
C PHE A 58 4.77 11.73 4.61
N MET A 59 4.29 12.97 4.59
CA MET A 59 4.88 14.09 5.33
C MET A 59 4.87 13.84 6.84
N ASP A 60 3.75 13.36 7.37
CA ASP A 60 3.58 13.07 8.78
C ASP A 60 2.59 11.90 9.01
N ALA A 61 2.48 11.47 10.25
CA ALA A 61 1.59 10.37 10.65
C ALA A 61 0.09 10.69 10.49
N LYS A 62 -0.31 11.97 10.44
CA LYS A 62 -1.72 12.35 10.24
C LYS A 62 -2.13 12.16 8.78
N CYS A 63 -1.25 12.57 7.86
CA CYS A 63 -1.40 12.35 6.43
C CYS A 63 -1.48 10.84 6.12
N ALA A 64 -0.55 10.06 6.68
CA ALA A 64 -0.55 8.61 6.54
C ALA A 64 -1.82 7.96 7.10
N ALA A 65 -2.29 8.38 8.28
CA ALA A 65 -3.54 7.86 8.86
C ALA A 65 -4.75 8.15 7.97
N THR A 66 -4.84 9.35 7.39
CA THR A 66 -5.93 9.72 6.49
C THR A 66 -5.96 8.81 5.26
N ALA A 67 -4.79 8.56 4.65
CA ALA A 67 -4.68 7.65 3.52
C ALA A 67 -5.00 6.20 3.92
N LEU A 68 -4.57 5.76 5.10
CA LEU A 68 -4.90 4.44 5.63
C LEU A 68 -6.41 4.26 5.79
N GLU A 69 -7.09 5.19 6.46
CA GLU A 69 -8.53 5.12 6.70
C GLU A 69 -9.33 5.11 5.40
N ALA A 70 -8.89 5.86 4.38
CA ALA A 70 -9.56 5.95 3.10
C ALA A 70 -9.31 4.75 2.16
N LEU A 71 -8.11 4.15 2.21
CA LEU A 71 -7.69 3.09 1.28
C LEU A 71 -7.74 1.68 1.90
N GLN A 72 -8.09 1.57 3.19
CA GLN A 72 -8.26 0.27 3.82
C GLN A 72 -9.38 -0.51 3.12
N GLY A 73 -9.05 -1.67 2.55
CA GLY A 73 -10.02 -2.47 1.80
C GLY A 73 -10.24 -2.00 0.35
N TYR A 74 -9.39 -1.11 -0.17
CA TYR A 74 -9.46 -0.68 -1.57
C TYR A 74 -9.28 -1.87 -2.52
N LYS A 75 -10.20 -2.03 -3.49
CA LYS A 75 -10.09 -3.03 -4.56
C LYS A 75 -9.20 -2.49 -5.67
N PHE A 76 -8.15 -3.24 -6.00
CA PHE A 76 -7.17 -2.81 -7.00
C PHE A 76 -7.80 -2.67 -8.40
N ASP A 77 -8.73 -3.56 -8.72
CA ASP A 77 -9.59 -3.54 -9.90
C ASP A 77 -11.05 -3.65 -9.44
N GLU A 78 -11.86 -2.62 -9.69
CA GLU A 78 -13.26 -2.61 -9.27
C GLU A 78 -14.16 -3.53 -10.12
N ASN A 79 -13.72 -3.91 -11.31
CA ASN A 79 -14.49 -4.76 -12.22
C ASN A 79 -14.26 -6.26 -11.99
N ASP A 80 -13.21 -6.61 -11.23
CA ASP A 80 -12.90 -7.98 -10.89
C ASP A 80 -13.45 -8.33 -9.49
N PRO A 81 -14.42 -9.27 -9.38
CA PRO A 81 -14.95 -9.69 -8.08
C PRO A 81 -13.90 -10.36 -7.18
N ASP A 82 -12.86 -10.97 -7.75
CA ASP A 82 -11.76 -11.62 -7.05
C ASP A 82 -10.51 -10.72 -6.96
N SER A 83 -10.69 -9.41 -7.18
CA SER A 83 -9.60 -8.45 -7.18
C SER A 83 -8.83 -8.41 -5.86
N TYR A 84 -7.54 -8.09 -5.98
CA TYR A 84 -6.67 -7.82 -4.86
C TYR A 84 -7.20 -6.66 -4.00
N VAL A 85 -7.28 -6.90 -2.70
CA VAL A 85 -7.77 -5.91 -1.72
C VAL A 85 -6.61 -5.39 -0.88
N LEU A 86 -6.40 -4.07 -0.90
CA LEU A 86 -5.32 -3.43 -0.16
C LEU A 86 -5.54 -3.55 1.35
N ARG A 87 -4.47 -3.93 2.04
CA ARG A 87 -4.38 -3.92 3.49
C ARG A 87 -3.23 -3.04 3.91
N LEU A 88 -3.55 -1.95 4.61
CA LEU A 88 -2.59 -0.94 5.00
C LEU A 88 -2.34 -1.04 6.50
N THR A 89 -1.07 -0.93 6.89
CA THR A 89 -0.66 -0.83 8.29
C THR A 89 0.43 0.23 8.44
N PHE A 90 0.59 0.80 9.63
CA PHE A 90 1.74 1.65 9.89
C PHE A 90 3.03 0.81 9.84
N ALA A 91 4.01 1.30 9.08
CA ALA A 91 5.33 0.69 9.04
C ALA A 91 6.11 1.10 10.30
N ARG A 92 6.64 0.09 11.00
CA ARG A 92 7.49 0.22 12.19
C ARG A 92 8.96 0.14 11.81
#